data_AF-A0A4S0KV65-F1
#
_entry.id   AF-A0A4S0KV65-F1
#
_cell.length_a   1.000
_cell.length_b   1.000
_cell.length_c   1.000
_cell.angle_alpha   90.00
_cell.angle_beta   90.00
_cell.angle_gamma   90.00
#
_symmetry.space_group_name_H-M   'P 1'
#
loop_
_entity.id
_entity.type
_entity.pdbx_description
1 polymer ?
#
loop_
_entity_poly.entity_id
_entity_poly.type
_entity_poly.pdbx_seq_one_letter_code
_entity_poly.pdbx_strand_id
1 'polypeptide(L)'
;MSPLVLTGAGVSIEDVSSVARAGCKVEVTPTVIEKLGKARKVLDEAAVGGQQIYGLNTGLGANLGTTVEGDAGAFQRQLLDGRGAAVGDVLPIQIVRAAMFARIAMLAAGGSGLSPHVFTALVDALNAGVHPAMPSLGSIGAGDLVLMTAIAHMLIGEGDADYQSRRMPSAKALMMARLAPVSLAPKDGLSLINASAVSTGAGALALTDALSALEQQQQAGALTMEALGANRTILDQRLHLARPGACQQVAAKALRDLLARDDAPAATTIQDPLSIRCMPSIHGALIQAIDHARLAVEIELNAAADNPLVLVEDALVLSTGNFHTAALALAFETLGLAIAQCAAASAARFIQLTGSGRNGLPKYLSPVGGASAGFVPLQKTVTAVLAAIRHKANPVMLDFLPVSEGVEDHATQTPLAVAKCAEMIALWRRLIAFELMAAAQAVDLREGLTLAPATGAIHAAVRTHVPTLNEDRPLGPNADALHAVLADGYWRPAVHQILLV
;
A
#
# COMPACT_ATOMS: atom_id res chain seq x y z
N MET A 1 21.30 -4.57 -8.57
CA MET A 1 20.18 -5.53 -8.44
C MET A 1 19.97 -6.17 -9.79
N SER A 2 19.80 -7.49 -9.83
CA SER A 2 19.38 -8.17 -11.06
C SER A 2 18.00 -7.66 -11.48
N PRO A 3 17.70 -7.59 -12.79
CA PRO A 3 16.38 -7.18 -13.27
C PRO A 3 15.31 -8.19 -12.84
N LEU A 4 14.11 -7.68 -12.61
CA LEU A 4 12.91 -8.50 -12.43
C LEU A 4 12.46 -9.00 -13.81
N VAL A 5 12.36 -10.31 -13.97
CA VAL A 5 11.91 -10.93 -15.23
C VAL A 5 10.40 -11.17 -15.18
N LEU A 6 9.67 -10.48 -16.05
CA LEU A 6 8.21 -10.60 -16.18
C LEU A 6 7.85 -11.66 -17.21
N THR A 7 7.16 -12.70 -16.77
CA THR A 7 6.74 -13.86 -17.57
C THR A 7 5.25 -13.83 -17.96
N GLY A 8 4.50 -12.83 -17.45
CA GLY A 8 3.07 -12.65 -17.68
C GLY A 8 2.15 -13.14 -16.55
N ALA A 9 2.72 -13.66 -15.47
CA ALA A 9 2.02 -13.99 -14.22
C ALA A 9 3.03 -14.10 -13.05
N GLY A 10 2.53 -14.29 -11.83
CA GLY A 10 3.35 -14.50 -10.63
C GLY A 10 3.95 -13.24 -10.04
N VAL A 11 3.40 -12.06 -10.38
CA VAL A 11 3.84 -10.77 -9.81
C VAL A 11 3.32 -10.64 -8.39
N SER A 12 4.22 -10.35 -7.44
CA SER A 12 3.92 -10.14 -6.02
C SER A 12 3.90 -8.64 -5.66
N ILE A 13 3.43 -8.30 -4.45
CA ILE A 13 3.53 -6.93 -3.95
C ILE A 13 5.00 -6.51 -3.71
N GLU A 14 5.88 -7.47 -3.39
CA GLU A 14 7.31 -7.25 -3.21
C GLU A 14 7.96 -6.81 -4.53
N ASP A 15 7.55 -7.40 -5.64
CA ASP A 15 8.01 -7.01 -6.98
C ASP A 15 7.64 -5.55 -7.27
N VAL A 16 6.40 -5.15 -6.98
CA VAL A 16 5.94 -3.76 -7.12
C VAL A 16 6.80 -2.82 -6.28
N SER A 17 7.05 -3.16 -5.02
CA SER A 17 7.91 -2.37 -4.13
C SER A 17 9.36 -2.27 -4.65
N SER A 18 9.93 -3.37 -5.14
CA SER A 18 11.29 -3.41 -5.69
C SER A 18 11.44 -2.49 -6.91
N VAL A 19 10.45 -2.46 -7.79
CA VAL A 19 10.43 -1.57 -8.95
C VAL A 19 10.17 -0.14 -8.50
N ALA A 20 9.11 0.11 -7.74
CA ALA A 20 8.67 1.44 -7.37
C ALA A 20 9.66 2.20 -6.48
N ARG A 21 10.19 1.54 -5.44
CA ARG A 21 11.05 2.16 -4.41
C ARG A 21 12.53 1.91 -4.64
N ALA A 22 12.92 0.68 -4.99
CA ALA A 22 14.33 0.30 -5.14
C ALA A 22 14.87 0.52 -6.57
N GLY A 23 14.02 0.91 -7.52
CA GLY A 23 14.44 1.21 -8.89
C GLY A 23 14.83 -0.02 -9.71
N CYS A 24 14.36 -1.22 -9.32
CA CYS A 24 14.60 -2.45 -10.05
C CYS A 24 14.15 -2.31 -11.51
N LYS A 25 14.96 -2.77 -12.45
CA LYS A 25 14.61 -2.79 -13.88
C LYS A 25 13.73 -3.99 -14.17
N VAL A 26 12.88 -3.85 -15.18
CA VAL A 26 11.98 -4.90 -15.66
C VAL A 26 12.48 -5.42 -16.99
N GLU A 27 12.67 -6.72 -17.09
CA GLU A 27 12.88 -7.43 -18.36
C GLU A 27 11.64 -8.25 -18.68
N VAL A 28 11.26 -8.32 -19.95
CA VAL A 28 10.05 -9.04 -20.37
C VAL A 28 10.44 -10.22 -21.23
N THR A 29 9.86 -11.39 -20.97
CA THR A 29 10.15 -12.58 -21.77
C THR A 29 9.57 -12.48 -23.19
N PRO A 30 10.21 -13.11 -24.20
CA PRO A 30 9.68 -13.17 -25.56
C PRO A 30 8.24 -13.70 -25.64
N THR A 31 7.89 -14.63 -24.75
CA THR A 31 6.56 -15.24 -24.66
C THR A 31 5.45 -14.22 -24.39
N VAL A 32 5.72 -13.17 -23.60
CA VAL A 32 4.76 -12.08 -23.35
C VAL A 32 4.53 -11.27 -24.62
N ILE A 33 5.60 -10.96 -25.36
CA ILE A 33 5.50 -10.21 -26.63
C ILE A 33 4.72 -11.01 -27.68
N GLU A 34 4.98 -12.32 -27.78
CA GLU A 34 4.22 -13.21 -28.66
C GLU A 34 2.72 -13.26 -28.28
N LYS A 35 2.41 -13.32 -26.99
CA LYS A 35 1.04 -13.31 -26.48
C LYS A 35 0.30 -12.02 -26.83
N LEU A 36 0.96 -10.87 -26.66
CA LEU A 36 0.43 -9.57 -27.09
C LEU A 36 0.18 -9.53 -28.61
N GLY A 37 1.12 -10.04 -29.41
CA GLY A 37 0.98 -10.11 -30.87
C GLY A 37 -0.21 -10.96 -31.31
N LYS A 38 -0.44 -12.11 -30.67
CA LYS A 38 -1.61 -12.96 -30.96
C LYS A 38 -2.93 -12.27 -30.61
N ALA A 39 -3.00 -11.61 -29.45
CA ALA A 39 -4.19 -10.85 -29.06
C ALA A 39 -4.45 -9.67 -30.00
N ARG A 40 -3.40 -8.97 -30.44
CA ARG A 40 -3.53 -7.88 -31.41
C ARG A 40 -4.10 -8.39 -32.74
N LYS A 41 -3.61 -9.52 -33.23
CA LYS A 41 -4.11 -10.13 -34.47
C LYS A 41 -5.61 -10.46 -34.40
N VAL A 42 -6.07 -11.10 -33.31
CA VAL A 42 -7.50 -11.41 -33.13
C VAL A 42 -8.35 -10.14 -33.10
N LEU A 43 -7.87 -9.09 -32.41
CA LEU A 43 -8.56 -7.81 -32.35
C LEU A 43 -8.71 -7.16 -33.74
N ASP A 44 -7.63 -7.15 -34.52
CA ASP A 44 -7.61 -6.57 -35.86
C ASP A 44 -8.50 -7.38 -36.82
N GLU A 45 -8.49 -8.72 -36.74
CA GLU A 45 -9.34 -9.59 -37.55
C GLU A 45 -10.83 -9.43 -37.21
N ALA A 46 -11.17 -9.33 -35.93
CA ALA A 46 -12.56 -9.10 -35.48
C ALA A 46 -13.09 -7.75 -35.99
N ALA A 47 -12.26 -6.71 -35.98
CA ALA A 47 -12.60 -5.39 -36.51
C ALA A 47 -12.87 -5.42 -38.02
N VAL A 48 -11.98 -6.07 -38.79
CA VAL A 48 -12.14 -6.25 -40.24
C VAL A 48 -13.36 -7.11 -40.57
N GLY A 49 -13.67 -8.10 -39.73
CA GLY A 49 -14.86 -8.94 -39.84
C GLY A 49 -16.20 -8.22 -39.57
N GLY A 50 -16.17 -6.93 -39.24
CA GLY A 50 -17.35 -6.10 -39.04
C GLY A 50 -17.92 -6.12 -37.62
N GLN A 51 -17.23 -6.75 -36.66
CA GLN A 51 -17.64 -6.70 -35.26
C GLN A 51 -17.55 -5.25 -34.74
N GLN A 52 -18.60 -4.77 -34.08
CA GLN A 52 -18.58 -3.51 -33.34
C GLN A 52 -17.84 -3.74 -32.01
N ILE A 53 -16.71 -3.07 -31.81
CA ILE A 53 -15.79 -3.27 -30.70
C ILE A 53 -15.58 -1.94 -29.97
N TYR A 54 -15.98 -1.94 -28.69
CA TYR A 54 -15.89 -0.81 -27.76
C TYR A 54 -14.47 -0.24 -27.70
N GLY A 55 -14.34 1.06 -28.01
CA GLY A 55 -13.05 1.78 -27.99
C GLY A 55 -12.11 1.52 -29.16
N LEU A 56 -12.54 0.73 -30.13
CA LEU A 56 -11.81 0.45 -31.35
C LEU A 56 -12.47 1.09 -32.58
N ASN A 57 -13.71 0.70 -32.91
CA ASN A 57 -14.49 1.26 -34.03
C ASN A 57 -15.85 1.83 -33.60
N THR A 58 -16.16 1.79 -32.30
CA THR A 58 -17.28 2.50 -31.69
C THR A 58 -16.83 3.50 -30.62
N GLY A 59 -17.66 4.52 -30.38
CA GLY A 59 -17.51 5.43 -29.25
C GLY A 59 -17.63 4.72 -27.89
N LEU A 60 -17.31 5.46 -26.82
CA LEU A 60 -17.28 4.96 -25.44
C LEU A 60 -18.41 5.56 -24.58
N GLY A 61 -18.81 4.87 -23.51
CA GLY A 61 -19.90 5.29 -22.62
C GLY A 61 -21.21 5.53 -23.38
N ALA A 62 -21.85 6.68 -23.17
CA ALA A 62 -23.08 7.07 -23.86
C ALA A 62 -22.96 7.13 -25.41
N ASN A 63 -21.74 7.20 -25.97
CA ASN A 63 -21.50 7.27 -27.41
C ASN A 63 -21.32 5.89 -28.09
N LEU A 64 -21.75 4.79 -27.45
CA LEU A 64 -21.63 3.41 -27.92
C LEU A 64 -22.16 3.17 -29.35
N GLY A 65 -23.10 3.98 -29.83
CA GLY A 65 -23.72 3.87 -31.16
C GLY A 65 -23.03 4.60 -32.30
N THR A 66 -21.90 5.29 -32.07
CA THR A 66 -21.22 6.09 -33.10
C THR A 66 -20.06 5.31 -33.73
N THR A 67 -20.15 5.02 -35.03
CA THR A 67 -19.05 4.44 -35.82
C THR A 67 -17.91 5.44 -35.96
N VAL A 68 -16.67 4.98 -35.75
CA VAL A 68 -15.47 5.79 -35.96
C VAL A 68 -15.04 5.67 -37.42
N GLU A 69 -15.22 6.74 -38.19
CA GLU A 69 -14.70 6.88 -39.56
C GLU A 69 -13.50 7.85 -39.55
N GLY A 70 -12.33 7.45 -40.09
CA GLY A 70 -11.17 8.35 -40.25
C GLY A 70 -9.83 7.83 -39.73
N ASP A 71 -8.92 8.75 -39.39
CA ASP A 71 -7.57 8.45 -38.88
C ASP A 71 -7.65 7.87 -37.46
N ALA A 72 -7.35 6.57 -37.35
CA ALA A 72 -7.32 5.84 -36.09
C ALA A 72 -6.43 6.47 -35.02
N GLY A 73 -5.28 7.04 -35.41
CA GLY A 73 -4.36 7.69 -34.48
C GLY A 73 -4.96 8.97 -33.90
N ALA A 74 -5.62 9.77 -34.75
CA ALA A 74 -6.34 10.97 -34.32
C ALA A 74 -7.50 10.64 -33.38
N PHE A 75 -8.25 9.56 -33.66
CA PHE A 75 -9.32 9.10 -32.79
C PHE A 75 -8.82 8.65 -31.41
N GLN A 76 -7.72 7.88 -31.36
CA GLN A 76 -7.15 7.47 -30.07
C GLN A 76 -6.63 8.66 -29.26
N ARG A 77 -6.04 9.67 -29.92
CA ARG A 77 -5.65 10.92 -29.26
C ARG A 77 -6.87 11.66 -28.68
N GLN A 78 -7.90 11.86 -29.50
CA GLN A 78 -9.15 12.48 -29.05
C GLN A 78 -9.79 11.73 -27.88
N LEU A 79 -9.73 10.40 -27.89
CA LEU A 79 -10.20 9.54 -26.80
C LEU A 79 -9.45 9.83 -25.50
N LEU A 80 -8.12 9.99 -25.56
CA LEU A 80 -7.29 10.34 -24.40
C LEU A 80 -7.61 11.75 -23.91
N ASP A 81 -7.61 12.74 -24.81
CA ASP A 81 -7.90 14.15 -24.49
C ASP A 81 -9.26 14.30 -23.79
N GLY A 82 -10.29 13.63 -24.31
CA GLY A 82 -11.63 13.65 -23.73
C GLY A 82 -11.75 12.99 -22.34
N ARG A 83 -10.70 12.31 -21.87
CA ARG A 83 -10.62 11.64 -20.56
C ARG A 83 -9.56 12.25 -19.65
N GLY A 84 -8.75 13.18 -20.15
CA GLY A 84 -7.75 13.93 -19.39
C GLY A 84 -8.38 14.93 -18.44
N ALA A 85 -9.07 14.43 -17.41
CA ALA A 85 -9.81 15.24 -16.43
C ALA A 85 -9.29 15.08 -14.99
N ALA A 86 -8.12 14.47 -14.81
CA ALA A 86 -7.50 14.28 -13.50
C ALA A 86 -7.05 15.63 -12.94
N VAL A 87 -7.23 15.85 -11.64
CA VAL A 87 -6.89 17.10 -10.95
C VAL A 87 -6.24 16.85 -9.59
N GLY A 88 -5.83 17.94 -8.93
CA GLY A 88 -5.21 17.91 -7.60
C GLY A 88 -3.69 17.76 -7.65
N ASP A 89 -3.10 17.51 -6.49
CA ASP A 89 -1.66 17.37 -6.36
C ASP A 89 -1.16 16.16 -7.16
N VAL A 90 0.06 16.27 -7.70
CA VAL A 90 0.68 15.17 -8.43
C VAL A 90 1.06 14.05 -7.47
N LEU A 91 0.74 12.81 -7.86
CA LEU A 91 1.08 11.61 -7.11
C LEU A 91 2.60 11.50 -6.89
N PRO A 92 3.03 11.02 -5.71
CA PRO A 92 4.45 10.75 -5.46
C PRO A 92 5.03 9.80 -6.51
N ILE A 93 6.29 10.03 -6.93
CA ILE A 93 6.96 9.22 -7.97
C ILE A 93 6.87 7.71 -7.70
N GLN A 94 7.00 7.27 -6.44
CA GLN A 94 6.87 5.85 -6.10
C GLN A 94 5.49 5.27 -6.45
N ILE A 95 4.41 6.04 -6.28
CA ILE A 95 3.05 5.63 -6.65
C ILE A 95 2.91 5.59 -8.17
N VAL A 96 3.46 6.58 -8.88
CA VAL A 96 3.47 6.61 -10.35
C VAL A 96 4.22 5.41 -10.92
N ARG A 97 5.41 5.09 -10.37
CA ARG A 97 6.18 3.91 -10.77
C ARG A 97 5.43 2.61 -10.48
N ALA A 98 4.76 2.51 -9.34
CA ALA A 98 3.93 1.36 -9.00
C ALA A 98 2.75 1.22 -9.96
N ALA A 99 2.09 2.31 -10.34
CA ALA A 99 0.99 2.30 -11.32
C ALA A 99 1.46 1.89 -12.73
N MET A 100 2.60 2.42 -13.20
CA MET A 100 3.21 2.01 -14.46
C MET A 100 3.53 0.52 -14.46
N PHE A 101 4.17 0.02 -13.39
CA PHE A 101 4.52 -1.39 -13.29
C PHE A 101 3.30 -2.31 -13.16
N ALA A 102 2.30 -1.92 -12.36
CA ALA A 102 1.04 -2.66 -12.27
C ALA A 102 0.35 -2.76 -13.63
N ARG A 103 0.33 -1.67 -14.43
CA ARG A 103 -0.22 -1.73 -15.79
C ARG A 103 0.60 -2.64 -16.70
N ILE A 104 1.92 -2.60 -16.63
CA ILE A 104 2.79 -3.52 -17.38
C ILE A 104 2.47 -4.99 -17.02
N ALA A 105 2.32 -5.31 -15.74
CA ALA A 105 1.96 -6.65 -15.28
C ALA A 105 0.60 -7.12 -15.82
N MET A 106 -0.43 -6.28 -15.68
CA MET A 106 -1.78 -6.55 -16.21
C MET A 106 -1.79 -6.73 -17.74
N LEU A 107 -1.01 -5.93 -18.47
CA LEU A 107 -0.87 -6.07 -19.92
C LEU A 107 -0.15 -7.36 -20.31
N ALA A 108 0.86 -7.76 -19.55
CA ALA A 108 1.59 -9.01 -19.77
C ALA A 108 0.72 -10.26 -19.49
N ALA A 109 -0.29 -10.13 -18.62
CA ALA A 109 -1.34 -11.14 -18.45
C ALA A 109 -2.21 -11.31 -19.72
N GLY A 110 -2.12 -10.38 -20.68
CA GLY A 110 -2.73 -10.46 -22.02
C GLY A 110 -4.20 -10.08 -22.07
N GLY A 111 -4.85 -10.37 -23.20
CA GLY A 111 -6.27 -10.09 -23.41
C GLY A 111 -6.62 -8.63 -23.73
N SER A 112 -5.68 -7.69 -23.61
CA SER A 112 -5.93 -6.28 -23.98
C SER A 112 -5.97 -6.06 -25.50
N GLY A 113 -5.19 -6.81 -26.28
CA GLY A 113 -5.00 -6.51 -27.70
C GLY A 113 -4.15 -5.25 -27.95
N LEU A 114 -3.41 -4.80 -26.94
CA LEU A 114 -2.45 -3.69 -27.05
C LEU A 114 -1.35 -4.03 -28.06
N SER A 115 -0.97 -3.05 -28.88
CA SER A 115 0.17 -3.15 -29.80
C SER A 115 1.48 -3.47 -29.03
N PRO A 116 2.26 -4.50 -29.44
CA PRO A 116 3.49 -4.89 -28.75
C PRO A 116 4.53 -3.77 -28.61
N HIS A 117 4.62 -2.85 -29.58
CA HIS A 117 5.56 -1.74 -29.52
C HIS A 117 5.15 -0.68 -28.46
N VAL A 118 3.85 -0.50 -28.20
CA VAL A 118 3.36 0.41 -27.15
C VAL A 118 3.66 -0.16 -25.78
N PHE A 119 3.45 -1.47 -25.60
CA PHE A 119 3.86 -2.18 -24.39
C PHE A 119 5.37 -2.03 -24.13
N THR A 120 6.19 -2.24 -25.16
CA THR A 120 7.65 -2.09 -25.05
C THR A 120 8.04 -0.67 -24.65
N ALA A 121 7.43 0.36 -25.25
CA ALA A 121 7.68 1.75 -24.89
C ALA A 121 7.31 2.09 -23.44
N LEU A 122 6.24 1.48 -22.89
CA LEU A 122 5.87 1.65 -21.48
C LEU A 122 6.93 1.05 -20.54
N VAL A 123 7.43 -0.14 -20.86
CA VAL A 123 8.52 -0.80 -20.13
C VAL A 123 9.79 0.05 -20.20
N ASP A 124 10.14 0.53 -21.39
CA ASP A 124 11.32 1.36 -21.62
C ASP A 124 11.25 2.69 -20.87
N ALA A 125 10.08 3.35 -20.84
CA ALA A 125 9.89 4.58 -20.08
C ALA A 125 10.05 4.36 -18.56
N LEU A 126 9.43 3.30 -18.02
CA LEU A 126 9.59 2.92 -16.61
C LEU A 126 11.06 2.66 -16.25
N ASN A 127 11.74 1.87 -17.10
CA ASN A 127 13.14 1.53 -16.95
C ASN A 127 14.04 2.76 -17.11
N ALA A 128 13.77 3.65 -18.05
CA ALA A 128 14.57 4.87 -18.24
C ALA A 128 14.36 5.88 -17.10
N GLY A 129 13.29 5.73 -16.31
CA GLY A 129 12.98 6.65 -15.22
C GLY A 129 12.21 7.89 -15.69
N VAL A 130 11.43 7.76 -16.76
CA VAL A 130 10.50 8.80 -17.24
C VAL A 130 9.14 8.51 -16.62
N HIS A 131 8.65 9.40 -15.74
CA HIS A 131 7.41 9.20 -15.00
C HIS A 131 6.43 10.32 -15.31
N PRO A 132 5.18 10.03 -15.74
CA PRO A 132 4.23 11.09 -16.03
C PRO A 132 3.87 11.88 -14.77
N ALA A 133 3.65 13.19 -14.92
CA ALA A 133 3.03 14.00 -13.89
C ALA A 133 1.54 13.62 -13.79
N MET A 134 1.23 12.67 -12.90
CA MET A 134 -0.12 12.13 -12.72
C MET A 134 -0.83 12.82 -11.56
N PRO A 135 -1.94 13.56 -11.78
CA PRO A 135 -2.74 14.12 -10.69
C PRO A 135 -3.39 13.02 -9.82
N SER A 136 -3.78 13.36 -8.60
CA SER A 136 -4.24 12.40 -7.59
C SER A 136 -5.76 12.17 -7.53
N LEU A 137 -6.57 13.04 -8.14
CA LEU A 137 -8.03 12.98 -8.08
C LEU A 137 -8.64 12.77 -9.47
N GLY A 138 -9.61 11.86 -9.57
CA GLY A 138 -10.34 11.62 -10.81
C GLY A 138 -10.86 10.19 -11.04
N SER A 139 -10.38 9.20 -10.27
CA SER A 139 -10.89 7.82 -10.35
C SER A 139 -11.97 7.55 -9.30
N ILE A 140 -13.01 6.81 -9.71
CA ILE A 140 -14.09 6.30 -8.86
C ILE A 140 -13.96 4.78 -8.59
N GLY A 141 -12.91 4.14 -9.08
CA GLY A 141 -12.71 2.69 -8.93
C GLY A 141 -13.61 1.83 -9.84
N ALA A 142 -13.93 2.35 -11.02
CA ALA A 142 -14.48 1.59 -12.16
C ALA A 142 -13.47 1.68 -13.31
N GLY A 143 -12.25 1.18 -13.04
CA GLY A 143 -11.03 1.57 -13.74
C GLY A 143 -10.53 2.96 -13.32
N ASP A 144 -9.21 3.11 -13.26
CA ASP A 144 -8.52 4.38 -12.97
C ASP A 144 -8.39 5.26 -14.23
N LEU A 145 -9.39 5.19 -15.12
CA LEU A 145 -9.41 5.73 -16.48
C LEU A 145 -8.79 7.13 -16.59
N VAL A 146 -9.31 8.06 -15.80
CA VAL A 146 -8.94 9.47 -15.86
C VAL A 146 -7.51 9.68 -15.37
N LEU A 147 -7.08 8.97 -14.32
CA LEU A 147 -5.72 9.06 -13.78
C LEU A 147 -4.69 8.46 -14.76
N MET A 148 -5.05 7.34 -15.38
CA MET A 148 -4.16 6.59 -16.27
C MET A 148 -3.89 7.31 -17.60
N THR A 149 -4.70 8.31 -17.98
CA THR A 149 -4.43 9.14 -19.17
C THR A 149 -3.04 9.77 -19.15
N ALA A 150 -2.48 10.08 -17.97
CA ALA A 150 -1.14 10.64 -17.84
C ALA A 150 -0.05 9.71 -18.41
N ILE A 151 -0.18 8.38 -18.27
CA ILE A 151 0.74 7.41 -18.88
C ILE A 151 0.63 7.46 -20.40
N ALA A 152 -0.60 7.48 -20.93
CA ALA A 152 -0.82 7.50 -22.36
C ALA A 152 -0.32 8.79 -23.02
N HIS A 153 -0.63 9.97 -22.44
CA HIS A 153 -0.11 11.25 -22.91
C HIS A 153 1.42 11.28 -22.89
N MET A 154 2.04 10.82 -21.81
CA MET A 154 3.51 10.76 -21.74
C MET A 154 4.09 9.92 -22.89
N LEU A 155 3.54 8.73 -23.16
CA LEU A 155 4.04 7.86 -24.23
C LEU A 155 3.92 8.48 -25.62
N ILE A 156 2.89 9.31 -25.87
CA ILE A 156 2.72 10.03 -27.14
C ILE A 156 3.43 11.40 -27.16
N GLY A 157 4.24 11.70 -26.14
CA GLY A 157 5.05 12.92 -26.04
C GLY A 157 4.33 14.14 -25.47
N GLU A 158 3.14 13.97 -24.92
CA GLU A 158 2.29 15.03 -24.37
C GLU A 158 2.27 15.08 -22.84
N GLY A 159 1.81 16.22 -22.32
CA GLY A 159 1.81 16.50 -20.89
C GLY A 159 3.22 16.73 -20.34
N ASP A 160 3.34 16.61 -19.03
CA ASP A 160 4.60 16.72 -18.30
C ASP A 160 5.04 15.37 -17.73
N ALA A 161 6.34 15.19 -17.60
CA ALA A 161 6.95 14.05 -16.96
C ALA A 161 8.12 14.49 -16.06
N ASP A 162 8.31 13.77 -14.97
CA ASP A 162 9.52 13.84 -14.17
C ASP A 162 10.60 12.94 -14.77
N TYR A 163 11.77 13.51 -15.02
CA TYR A 163 12.96 12.78 -15.44
C TYR A 163 14.19 13.38 -14.76
N GLN A 164 15.02 12.52 -14.16
CA GLN A 164 16.19 12.94 -13.36
C GLN A 164 15.84 14.00 -12.31
N SER A 165 14.76 13.78 -11.57
CA SER A 165 14.24 14.66 -10.51
C SER A 165 13.83 16.06 -10.97
N ARG A 166 13.53 16.25 -12.27
CA ARG A 166 13.03 17.50 -12.81
C ARG A 166 11.78 17.27 -13.64
N ARG A 167 10.75 18.09 -13.38
CA ARG A 167 9.56 18.14 -14.22
C ARG A 167 9.86 18.88 -15.53
N MET A 168 9.42 18.31 -16.64
CA MET A 168 9.56 18.89 -17.97
C MET A 168 8.52 18.29 -18.93
N PRO A 169 8.31 18.89 -20.12
CA PRO A 169 7.42 18.32 -21.12
C PRO A 169 7.81 16.87 -21.48
N SER A 170 6.82 15.97 -21.60
CA SER A 170 7.05 14.54 -21.83
C SER A 170 7.90 14.26 -23.07
N ALA A 171 7.67 14.95 -24.19
CA ALA A 171 8.50 14.82 -25.39
C ALA A 171 9.99 15.09 -25.11
N LYS A 172 10.29 16.09 -24.27
CA LYS A 172 11.67 16.41 -23.86
C LYS A 172 12.24 15.33 -22.95
N ALA A 173 11.46 14.84 -21.99
CA ALA A 173 11.88 13.77 -21.10
C ALA A 173 12.20 12.47 -21.87
N LEU A 174 11.32 12.05 -22.79
CA LEU A 174 11.54 10.91 -23.67
C LEU A 174 12.81 11.10 -24.52
N MET A 175 12.96 12.24 -25.19
CA MET A 175 14.15 12.53 -26.00
C MET A 175 15.44 12.46 -25.17
N MET A 176 15.45 13.05 -23.97
CA MET A 176 16.61 13.00 -23.06
C MET A 176 16.91 11.57 -22.58
N ALA A 177 15.88 10.74 -22.43
CA ALA A 177 15.99 9.31 -22.15
C ALA A 177 16.35 8.45 -23.38
N ARG A 178 16.53 9.07 -24.57
CA ARG A 178 16.74 8.40 -25.87
C ARG A 178 15.58 7.51 -26.30
N LEU A 179 14.37 7.88 -25.89
CA LEU A 179 13.11 7.28 -26.29
C LEU A 179 12.38 8.22 -27.26
N ALA A 180 11.52 7.66 -28.11
CA ALA A 180 10.68 8.41 -29.02
C ALA A 180 9.20 8.29 -28.61
N PRO A 181 8.38 9.33 -28.86
CA PRO A 181 6.93 9.20 -28.76
C PRO A 181 6.39 8.06 -29.62
N VAL A 182 5.38 7.34 -29.12
CA VAL A 182 4.73 6.26 -29.87
C VAL A 182 3.50 6.75 -30.63
N SER A 183 3.21 6.10 -31.77
CA SER A 183 1.93 6.22 -32.46
C SER A 183 0.97 5.15 -31.94
N LEU A 184 -0.30 5.51 -31.71
CA LEU A 184 -1.30 4.57 -31.20
C LEU A 184 -2.13 3.99 -32.36
N ALA A 185 -2.29 2.68 -32.37
CA ALA A 185 -3.25 1.97 -33.22
C ALA A 185 -4.64 1.94 -32.53
N PRO A 186 -5.73 1.58 -33.24
CA PRO A 186 -7.04 1.43 -32.61
C PRO A 186 -6.99 0.58 -31.33
N LYS A 187 -7.70 1.01 -30.29
CA LYS A 187 -7.75 0.48 -28.92
C LYS A 187 -6.49 0.68 -28.07
N ASP A 188 -5.32 1.03 -28.61
CA ASP A 188 -4.12 1.18 -27.77
C ASP A 188 -4.29 2.20 -26.66
N GLY A 189 -4.97 3.32 -26.94
CA GLY A 189 -5.27 4.35 -25.94
C GLY A 189 -6.15 3.80 -24.81
N LEU A 190 -7.25 3.11 -25.15
CA LEU A 190 -8.12 2.49 -24.15
C LEU A 190 -7.37 1.42 -23.34
N SER A 191 -6.59 0.57 -24.00
CA SER A 191 -5.77 -0.45 -23.33
C SER A 191 -4.61 0.13 -22.51
N LEU A 192 -4.27 1.41 -22.62
CA LEU A 192 -3.36 2.03 -21.64
C LEU A 192 -4.11 2.48 -20.39
N ILE A 193 -5.34 2.98 -20.54
CA ILE A 193 -6.03 3.70 -19.49
C ILE A 193 -7.07 2.89 -18.72
N ASN A 194 -7.65 1.86 -19.34
CA ASN A 194 -8.69 1.04 -18.73
C ASN A 194 -8.09 -0.02 -17.81
N ALA A 195 -7.72 0.39 -16.60
CA ALA A 195 -7.07 -0.46 -15.62
C ALA A 195 -7.26 0.07 -14.19
N SER A 196 -7.26 -0.83 -13.21
CA SER A 196 -7.17 -0.50 -11.78
C SER A 196 -5.73 -0.27 -11.31
N ALA A 197 -4.83 0.18 -12.21
CA ALA A 197 -3.39 0.13 -11.97
C ALA A 197 -2.90 1.13 -10.91
N VAL A 198 -3.52 2.30 -10.78
CA VAL A 198 -3.18 3.26 -9.70
C VAL A 198 -3.58 2.68 -8.36
N SER A 199 -4.82 2.19 -8.28
CA SER A 199 -5.38 1.55 -7.09
C SER A 199 -4.55 0.34 -6.64
N THR A 200 -4.24 -0.56 -7.58
CA THR A 200 -3.49 -1.80 -7.33
C THR A 200 -2.03 -1.52 -6.98
N GLY A 201 -1.36 -0.62 -7.73
CA GLY A 201 0.02 -0.24 -7.47
C GLY A 201 0.19 0.47 -6.11
N ALA A 202 -0.68 1.43 -5.79
CA ALA A 202 -0.70 2.09 -4.49
C ALA A 202 -1.04 1.10 -3.36
N GLY A 203 -1.95 0.16 -3.61
CA GLY A 203 -2.33 -0.89 -2.67
C GLY A 203 -1.17 -1.81 -2.31
N ALA A 204 -0.39 -2.24 -3.30
CA ALA A 204 0.82 -3.06 -3.09
C ALA A 204 1.85 -2.34 -2.20
N LEU A 205 2.07 -1.03 -2.42
CA LEU A 205 2.96 -0.24 -1.57
C LEU A 205 2.42 -0.06 -0.15
N ALA A 206 1.12 0.20 -0.02
CA ALA A 206 0.46 0.29 1.29
C ALA A 206 0.57 -1.03 2.07
N LEU A 207 0.43 -2.19 1.41
CA LEU A 207 0.60 -3.50 2.04
C LEU A 207 2.03 -3.76 2.49
N THR A 208 3.01 -3.40 1.67
CA THR A 208 4.43 -3.45 2.07
C THR A 208 4.66 -2.62 3.34
N ASP A 209 4.03 -1.45 3.44
CA ASP A 209 4.10 -0.60 4.62
C ASP A 209 3.35 -1.17 5.82
N ALA A 210 2.19 -1.80 5.60
CA ALA A 210 1.40 -2.44 6.65
C ALA A 210 2.14 -3.62 7.29
N LEU A 211 2.81 -4.45 6.48
CA LEU A 211 3.63 -5.56 6.95
C LEU A 211 4.77 -5.07 7.85
N SER A 212 5.50 -4.05 7.38
CA SER A 212 6.56 -3.41 8.16
C SER A 212 6.02 -2.77 9.45
N ALA A 213 4.88 -2.08 9.40
CA ALA A 213 4.27 -1.47 10.58
C ALA A 213 3.78 -2.52 11.59
N LEU A 214 3.30 -3.67 11.13
CA LEU A 214 2.91 -4.79 11.99
C LEU A 214 4.12 -5.39 12.72
N GLU A 215 5.25 -5.60 12.04
CA GLU A 215 6.49 -6.02 12.71
C GLU A 215 6.91 -5.02 13.79
N GLN A 216 6.90 -3.72 13.46
CA GLN A 216 7.20 -2.63 14.40
C GLN A 216 6.23 -2.63 15.59
N GLN A 217 4.95 -2.91 15.35
CA GLN A 217 3.96 -3.00 16.41
C GLN A 217 4.20 -4.19 17.35
N GLN A 218 4.63 -5.34 16.84
CA GLN A 218 5.00 -6.49 17.67
C GLN A 218 6.20 -6.17 18.55
N GLN A 219 7.19 -5.46 18.01
CA GLN A 219 8.36 -5.01 18.75
C GLN A 219 7.99 -4.01 19.86
N ALA A 220 7.13 -3.03 19.56
CA ALA A 220 6.60 -2.10 20.55
C ALA A 220 5.81 -2.81 21.65
N GLY A 221 4.95 -3.77 21.26
CA GLY A 221 4.16 -4.57 22.19
C GLY A 221 5.04 -5.42 23.11
N ALA A 222 6.08 -6.07 22.58
CA ALA A 222 7.03 -6.85 23.36
C ALA A 222 7.82 -5.98 24.36
N LEU A 223 8.32 -4.83 23.93
CA LEU A 223 9.01 -3.90 24.83
C LEU A 223 8.06 -3.37 25.92
N THR A 224 6.82 -3.06 25.56
CA THR A 224 5.76 -2.70 26.53
C THR A 224 5.51 -3.81 27.55
N MET A 225 5.47 -5.08 27.11
CA MET A 225 5.28 -6.22 28.02
C MET A 225 6.41 -6.33 29.04
N GLU A 226 7.67 -6.13 28.64
CA GLU A 226 8.79 -6.11 29.59
C GLU A 226 8.75 -4.89 30.50
N ALA A 227 8.49 -3.70 29.94
CA ALA A 227 8.37 -2.46 30.67
C ALA A 227 7.26 -2.47 31.74
N LEU A 228 6.22 -3.29 31.58
CA LEU A 228 5.14 -3.43 32.55
C LEU A 228 5.24 -4.68 33.43
N GLY A 229 6.18 -5.59 33.14
CA GLY A 229 6.24 -6.90 33.78
C GLY A 229 4.99 -7.74 33.52
N ALA A 230 4.48 -7.69 32.28
CA ALA A 230 3.23 -8.30 31.87
C ALA A 230 3.24 -9.83 31.98
N ASN A 231 2.05 -10.42 32.13
CA ASN A 231 1.85 -11.86 32.19
C ASN A 231 2.08 -12.51 30.82
N ARG A 232 3.24 -13.16 30.65
CA ARG A 232 3.62 -13.83 29.40
C ARG A 232 2.87 -15.14 29.14
N THR A 233 2.17 -15.70 30.13
CA THR A 233 1.42 -16.96 29.95
C THR A 233 0.27 -16.80 28.94
N ILE A 234 -0.20 -15.57 28.71
CA ILE A 234 -1.18 -15.23 27.67
C ILE A 234 -0.69 -15.51 26.25
N LEU A 235 0.61 -15.75 26.08
CA LEU A 235 1.23 -16.12 24.82
C LEU A 235 1.42 -17.64 24.68
N ASP A 236 1.05 -18.48 25.66
CA ASP A 236 1.24 -19.93 25.59
C ASP A 236 0.58 -20.52 24.33
N GLN A 237 1.34 -21.32 23.58
CA GLN A 237 0.89 -21.89 22.31
C GLN A 237 -0.42 -22.68 22.47
N ARG A 238 -0.62 -23.37 23.59
CA ARG A 238 -1.81 -24.18 23.87
C ARG A 238 -3.08 -23.32 23.95
N LEU A 239 -2.99 -22.09 24.45
CA LEU A 239 -4.13 -21.16 24.48
C LEU A 239 -4.57 -20.78 23.07
N HIS A 240 -3.60 -20.49 22.19
CA HIS A 240 -3.89 -20.10 20.81
C HIS A 240 -4.26 -21.28 19.91
N LEU A 241 -3.86 -22.51 20.27
CA LEU A 241 -4.37 -23.75 19.67
C LEU A 241 -5.80 -24.05 20.12
N ALA A 242 -6.15 -23.78 21.38
CA ALA A 242 -7.51 -24.02 21.90
C ALA A 242 -8.56 -23.13 21.23
N ARG A 243 -8.18 -21.93 20.76
CA ARG A 243 -9.01 -21.06 19.93
C ARG A 243 -8.17 -20.49 18.77
N PRO A 244 -8.12 -21.15 17.60
CA PRO A 244 -7.34 -20.70 16.44
C PRO A 244 -8.04 -19.57 15.67
N GLY A 245 -8.40 -18.47 16.34
CA GLY A 245 -9.04 -17.33 15.66
C GLY A 245 -8.03 -16.46 14.90
N ALA A 246 -8.32 -16.16 13.63
CA ALA A 246 -7.68 -15.14 12.78
C ALA A 246 -6.18 -14.94 13.04
N CYS A 247 -5.33 -15.84 12.54
CA CYS A 247 -3.86 -15.76 12.61
C CYS A 247 -3.25 -15.45 14.01
N GLN A 248 -4.00 -15.55 15.11
CA GLN A 248 -3.52 -15.13 16.44
C GLN A 248 -2.35 -15.96 16.94
N GLN A 249 -2.23 -17.22 16.47
CA GLN A 249 -1.10 -18.08 16.77
C GLN A 249 0.21 -17.51 16.21
N VAL A 250 0.15 -16.91 15.02
CA VAL A 250 1.29 -16.24 14.38
C VAL A 250 1.70 -15.03 15.20
N ALA A 251 0.74 -14.16 15.54
CA ALA A 251 0.99 -12.99 16.38
C ALA A 251 1.53 -13.35 17.78
N ALA A 252 0.97 -14.40 18.41
CA ALA A 252 1.47 -14.88 19.69
C ALA A 252 2.89 -15.43 19.60
N LYS A 253 3.19 -16.20 18.54
CA LYS A 253 4.52 -16.74 18.31
C LYS A 253 5.53 -15.61 18.14
N ALA A 254 5.22 -14.61 17.31
CA ALA A 254 6.03 -13.41 17.12
C ALA A 254 6.39 -12.74 18.46
N LEU A 255 5.41 -12.51 19.33
CA LEU A 255 5.64 -11.94 20.65
C LEU A 255 6.47 -12.86 21.57
N ARG A 256 6.22 -14.18 21.55
CA ARG A 256 7.04 -15.14 22.31
C ARG A 256 8.50 -15.11 21.89
N ASP A 257 8.75 -15.10 20.58
CA ASP A 257 10.11 -15.10 20.03
C ASP A 257 10.86 -13.81 20.41
N LEU A 258 10.17 -12.66 20.38
CA LEU A 258 10.73 -11.38 20.84
C LEU A 258 11.04 -11.35 22.34
N LEU A 259 10.26 -12.08 23.13
CA LEU A 259 10.39 -12.14 24.60
C LEU A 259 11.22 -13.33 25.08
N ALA A 260 11.79 -14.12 24.16
CA ALA A 260 12.48 -15.37 24.46
C ALA A 260 13.75 -15.11 25.29
N ARG A 261 13.87 -15.84 26.41
CA ARG A 261 15.00 -15.81 27.35
C ARG A 261 14.90 -17.00 28.31
N ASP A 262 16.02 -17.37 28.92
CA ASP A 262 16.09 -18.52 29.84
C ASP A 262 15.57 -18.19 31.25
N ASP A 263 15.67 -16.93 31.67
CA ASP A 263 15.36 -16.43 33.02
C ASP A 263 14.11 -15.52 33.02
N ALA A 264 12.99 -16.00 32.48
CA ALA A 264 11.78 -15.19 32.37
C ALA A 264 11.27 -14.72 33.77
N PRO A 265 11.14 -13.40 34.01
CA PRO A 265 10.67 -12.89 35.30
C PRO A 265 9.20 -13.24 35.54
N ALA A 266 8.82 -13.38 36.81
CA ALA A 266 7.43 -13.57 37.20
C ALA A 266 6.59 -12.34 36.81
N ALA A 267 5.34 -12.59 36.42
CA ALA A 267 4.39 -11.53 36.10
C ALA A 267 4.10 -10.66 37.33
N THR A 268 3.99 -9.35 37.14
CA THR A 268 3.64 -8.41 38.22
C THR A 268 2.16 -8.41 38.56
N THR A 269 1.32 -8.92 37.65
CA THR A 269 -0.14 -9.03 37.84
C THR A 269 -0.67 -10.38 37.34
N ILE A 270 -1.83 -10.79 37.86
CA ILE A 270 -2.54 -12.00 37.39
C ILE A 270 -3.17 -11.74 36.01
N GLN A 271 -3.71 -10.54 35.80
CA GLN A 271 -4.37 -10.14 34.56
C GLN A 271 -3.93 -8.75 34.11
N ASP A 272 -3.37 -8.69 32.91
CA ASP A 272 -3.05 -7.41 32.28
C ASP A 272 -4.29 -6.74 31.65
N PRO A 273 -4.25 -5.42 31.44
CA PRO A 273 -5.21 -4.71 30.60
C PRO A 273 -5.43 -5.37 29.23
N LEU A 274 -6.63 -5.22 28.67
CA LEU A 274 -7.00 -5.87 27.40
C LEU A 274 -6.11 -5.47 26.22
N SER A 275 -5.57 -4.25 26.21
CA SER A 275 -4.65 -3.79 25.17
C SER A 275 -3.32 -4.57 25.14
N ILE A 276 -3.01 -5.31 26.21
CA ILE A 276 -1.86 -6.22 26.32
C ILE A 276 -2.34 -7.66 26.14
N ARG A 277 -3.32 -8.08 26.95
CA ARG A 277 -3.82 -9.46 26.97
C ARG A 277 -4.40 -9.93 25.63
N CYS A 278 -5.03 -9.04 24.88
CA CYS A 278 -5.65 -9.35 23.60
C CYS A 278 -4.75 -9.06 22.39
N MET A 279 -3.46 -8.70 22.59
CA MET A 279 -2.54 -8.43 21.47
C MET A 279 -2.50 -9.55 20.43
N PRO A 280 -2.38 -10.85 20.80
CA PRO A 280 -2.41 -11.92 19.81
C PRO A 280 -3.66 -11.92 18.93
N SER A 281 -4.84 -11.74 19.52
CA SER A 281 -6.10 -11.71 18.76
C SER A 281 -6.25 -10.45 17.89
N ILE A 282 -5.82 -9.29 18.37
CA ILE A 282 -5.93 -8.02 17.65
C ILE A 282 -4.94 -8.00 16.48
N HIS A 283 -3.68 -8.32 16.74
CA HIS A 283 -2.64 -8.38 15.70
C HIS A 283 -2.88 -9.54 14.74
N GLY A 284 -3.43 -10.66 15.22
CA GLY A 284 -3.86 -11.78 14.36
C GLY A 284 -4.94 -11.38 13.35
N ALA A 285 -5.98 -10.66 13.80
CA ALA A 285 -7.01 -10.15 12.90
C ALA A 285 -6.44 -9.19 11.84
N LEU A 286 -5.42 -8.39 12.21
CA LEU A 286 -4.70 -7.56 11.25
C LEU A 286 -3.90 -8.39 10.25
N ILE A 287 -3.17 -9.44 10.68
CA ILE A 287 -2.47 -10.36 9.76
C ILE A 287 -3.44 -10.90 8.73
N GLN A 288 -4.58 -11.44 9.17
CA GLN A 288 -5.59 -11.97 8.25
C GLN A 288 -6.15 -10.91 7.28
N ALA A 289 -6.34 -9.66 7.74
CA ALA A 289 -6.79 -8.57 6.87
C ALA A 289 -5.72 -8.17 5.84
N ILE A 290 -4.44 -8.19 6.22
CA ILE A 290 -3.30 -7.98 5.31
C ILE A 290 -3.26 -9.10 4.28
N ASP A 291 -3.37 -10.37 4.68
CA ASP A 291 -3.37 -11.54 3.78
C ASP A 291 -4.49 -11.44 2.75
N HIS A 292 -5.69 -11.03 3.19
CA HIS A 292 -6.84 -10.87 2.30
C HIS A 292 -6.62 -9.72 1.28
N ALA A 293 -6.06 -8.59 1.72
CA ALA A 293 -5.75 -7.49 0.85
C ALA A 293 -4.57 -7.79 -0.11
N ARG A 294 -3.56 -8.56 0.34
CA ARG A 294 -2.50 -9.10 -0.52
C ARG A 294 -3.11 -9.95 -1.63
N LEU A 295 -3.97 -10.90 -1.28
CA LEU A 295 -4.64 -11.75 -2.26
C LEU A 295 -5.41 -10.91 -3.29
N ALA A 296 -6.18 -9.92 -2.83
CA ALA A 296 -6.93 -9.04 -3.73
C ALA A 296 -6.01 -8.25 -4.68
N VAL A 297 -4.91 -7.69 -4.19
CA VAL A 297 -3.93 -6.96 -5.02
C VAL A 297 -3.22 -7.89 -6.00
N GLU A 298 -2.77 -9.07 -5.56
CA GLU A 298 -2.03 -10.00 -6.42
C GLU A 298 -2.93 -10.64 -7.48
N ILE A 299 -4.24 -10.79 -7.23
CA ILE A 299 -5.20 -11.15 -8.28
C ILE A 299 -5.23 -10.06 -9.36
N GLU A 300 -5.39 -8.79 -8.98
CA GLU A 300 -5.46 -7.67 -9.93
C GLU A 300 -4.15 -7.51 -10.73
N LEU A 301 -2.99 -7.65 -10.08
CA LEU A 301 -1.67 -7.58 -10.75
C LEU A 301 -1.51 -8.65 -11.83
N ASN A 302 -2.13 -9.82 -11.64
CA ASN A 302 -1.96 -10.99 -12.50
C ASN A 302 -3.19 -11.28 -13.39
N ALA A 303 -4.19 -10.40 -13.42
CA ALA A 303 -5.42 -10.58 -14.18
C ALA A 303 -5.42 -9.88 -15.55
N ALA A 304 -5.99 -10.56 -16.53
CA ALA A 304 -6.39 -9.97 -17.81
C ALA A 304 -7.77 -9.29 -17.65
N ALA A 305 -7.77 -8.05 -17.14
CA ALA A 305 -8.97 -7.35 -16.71
C ALA A 305 -9.46 -6.23 -17.66
N ASP A 306 -8.95 -6.18 -18.89
CA ASP A 306 -9.31 -5.13 -19.86
C ASP A 306 -10.77 -5.29 -20.36
N ASN A 307 -11.32 -4.19 -20.89
CA ASN A 307 -12.61 -4.17 -21.55
C ASN A 307 -12.54 -3.40 -22.88
N PRO A 308 -12.92 -4.01 -24.02
CA PRO A 308 -13.32 -5.41 -24.16
C PRO A 308 -12.12 -6.36 -24.04
N LEU A 309 -12.36 -7.59 -23.60
CA LEU A 309 -11.34 -8.63 -23.45
C LEU A 309 -11.20 -9.44 -24.74
N VAL A 310 -9.97 -9.68 -25.17
CA VAL A 310 -9.62 -10.53 -26.31
C VAL A 310 -9.34 -11.96 -25.82
N LEU A 311 -10.23 -12.89 -26.17
CA LEU A 311 -10.07 -14.32 -25.93
C LEU A 311 -9.36 -14.93 -27.13
N VAL A 312 -8.02 -15.03 -27.02
CA VAL A 312 -7.16 -15.46 -28.12
C VAL A 312 -7.48 -16.86 -28.61
N GLU A 313 -7.76 -17.78 -27.70
CA GLU A 313 -8.03 -19.20 -28.02
C GLU A 313 -9.35 -19.37 -28.79
N ASP A 314 -10.34 -18.53 -28.50
CA ASP A 314 -11.66 -18.56 -29.14
C ASP A 314 -11.77 -17.62 -30.34
N ALA A 315 -10.75 -16.80 -30.59
CA ALA A 315 -10.78 -15.68 -31.55
C ALA A 315 -11.98 -14.74 -31.34
N LEU A 316 -12.31 -14.44 -30.07
CA LEU A 316 -13.45 -13.59 -29.69
C LEU A 316 -13.00 -12.31 -28.99
N VAL A 317 -13.80 -11.25 -29.17
CA VAL A 317 -13.68 -10.00 -28.41
C VAL A 317 -14.99 -9.78 -27.67
N LEU A 318 -14.96 -9.82 -26.34
CA LEU A 318 -16.15 -9.75 -25.48
C LEU A 318 -16.09 -8.54 -24.56
N SER A 319 -17.24 -7.87 -24.38
CA SER A 319 -17.39 -6.84 -23.35
C SER A 319 -17.43 -7.48 -21.97
N THR A 320 -16.75 -6.86 -20.99
CA THR A 320 -16.69 -7.36 -19.61
C THR A 320 -16.74 -6.20 -18.61
N GLY A 321 -17.03 -6.51 -17.35
CA GLY A 321 -16.94 -5.58 -16.22
C GLY A 321 -15.66 -5.74 -15.39
N ASN A 322 -14.61 -6.38 -15.94
CA ASN A 322 -13.44 -6.78 -15.15
C ASN A 322 -12.61 -5.60 -14.60
N PHE A 323 -12.85 -4.38 -15.07
CA PHE A 323 -12.27 -3.14 -14.53
C PHE A 323 -12.87 -2.71 -13.18
N HIS A 324 -13.93 -3.36 -12.71
CA HIS A 324 -14.63 -3.04 -11.46
C HIS A 324 -14.02 -3.80 -10.27
N THR A 325 -13.51 -3.08 -9.27
CA THR A 325 -12.62 -3.63 -8.23
C THR A 325 -13.28 -3.77 -6.86
N ALA A 326 -14.49 -4.33 -6.78
CA ALA A 326 -15.26 -4.41 -5.53
C ALA A 326 -14.54 -5.19 -4.41
N ALA A 327 -13.90 -6.32 -4.75
CA ALA A 327 -13.16 -7.13 -3.79
C ALA A 327 -11.94 -6.40 -3.23
N LEU A 328 -11.22 -5.66 -4.08
CA LEU A 328 -10.07 -4.85 -3.68
C LEU A 328 -10.50 -3.72 -2.72
N ALA A 329 -11.57 -2.99 -3.04
CA ALA A 329 -12.11 -1.96 -2.15
C ALA A 329 -12.48 -2.54 -0.77
N LEU A 330 -13.26 -3.64 -0.74
CA LEU A 330 -13.66 -4.30 0.51
C LEU A 330 -12.47 -4.78 1.34
N ALA A 331 -11.42 -5.29 0.68
CA ALA A 331 -10.22 -5.73 1.37
C ALA A 331 -9.49 -4.56 2.04
N PHE A 332 -9.37 -3.40 1.37
CA PHE A 332 -8.76 -2.20 1.96
C PHE A 332 -9.63 -1.53 3.02
N GLU A 333 -10.96 -1.57 2.88
CA GLU A 333 -11.89 -1.16 3.94
C GLU A 333 -11.73 -2.02 5.20
N THR A 334 -11.67 -3.35 5.02
CA THR A 334 -11.43 -4.30 6.12
C THR A 334 -10.06 -4.09 6.77
N LEU A 335 -9.01 -3.88 5.96
CA LEU A 335 -7.67 -3.58 6.46
C LEU A 335 -7.65 -2.27 7.26
N GLY A 336 -8.33 -1.22 6.78
CA GLY A 336 -8.48 0.04 7.51
C GLY A 336 -9.10 -0.16 8.91
N LEU A 337 -10.17 -0.94 9.01
CA LEU A 337 -10.79 -1.26 10.30
C LEU A 337 -9.85 -2.05 11.22
N ALA A 338 -9.09 -3.01 10.68
CA ALA A 338 -8.12 -3.78 11.44
C ALA A 338 -6.95 -2.91 11.95
N ILE A 339 -6.45 -1.99 11.14
CA ILE A 339 -5.44 -0.98 11.53
C ILE A 339 -6.01 -0.09 12.64
N ALA A 340 -7.25 0.38 12.53
CA ALA A 340 -7.87 1.22 13.55
C ALA A 340 -7.97 0.50 14.92
N GLN A 341 -8.25 -0.81 14.93
CA GLN A 341 -8.24 -1.62 16.16
C GLN A 341 -6.83 -1.73 16.75
N CYS A 342 -5.81 -2.02 15.93
CA CYS A 342 -4.42 -2.09 16.38
C CYS A 342 -3.91 -0.75 16.92
N ALA A 343 -4.21 0.34 16.20
CA ALA A 343 -3.90 1.71 16.60
C ALA A 343 -4.53 2.07 17.95
N ALA A 344 -5.80 1.72 18.16
CA ALA A 344 -6.47 1.94 19.44
C ALA A 344 -5.81 1.14 20.59
N ALA A 345 -5.40 -0.10 20.33
CA ALA A 345 -4.70 -0.92 21.32
C ALA A 345 -3.31 -0.36 21.65
N SER A 346 -2.56 0.12 20.66
CA SER A 346 -1.27 0.80 20.85
C SER A 346 -1.41 2.08 21.67
N ALA A 347 -2.36 2.94 21.31
CA ALA A 347 -2.68 4.13 22.09
C ALA A 347 -3.06 3.78 23.53
N ALA A 348 -3.86 2.73 23.75
CA ALA A 348 -4.20 2.27 25.09
C ALA A 348 -2.97 1.77 25.88
N ARG A 349 -2.03 1.07 25.25
CA ARG A 349 -0.76 0.67 25.88
C ARG A 349 0.10 1.87 26.25
N PHE A 350 0.18 2.88 25.38
CA PHE A 350 0.82 4.16 25.72
C PHE A 350 0.19 4.81 26.97
N ILE A 351 -1.15 4.80 27.08
CA ILE A 351 -1.85 5.30 28.28
C ILE A 351 -1.54 4.44 29.52
N GLN A 352 -1.42 3.12 29.40
CA GLN A 352 -1.03 2.26 30.53
C GLN A 352 0.39 2.57 31.02
N LEU A 353 1.33 2.80 30.10
CA LEU A 353 2.71 3.17 30.42
C LEU A 353 2.81 4.54 31.08
N THR A 354 2.07 5.52 30.57
CA THR A 354 2.18 6.93 30.99
C THR A 354 1.20 7.32 32.09
N GLY A 355 0.35 6.39 32.54
CA GLY A 355 -0.60 6.59 33.61
C GLY A 355 0.06 6.80 34.99
N SER A 356 -0.72 7.27 35.96
CA SER A 356 -0.21 7.55 37.30
C SER A 356 -0.02 6.28 38.14
N GLY A 357 1.23 5.95 38.49
CA GLY A 357 1.56 5.04 39.61
C GLY A 357 1.12 3.58 39.46
N ARG A 358 0.84 3.12 38.24
CA ARG A 358 0.57 1.71 37.95
C ARG A 358 1.88 0.95 37.72
N ASN A 359 1.91 -0.32 38.11
CA ASN A 359 3.00 -1.27 37.82
C ASN A 359 4.38 -0.87 38.35
N GLY A 360 4.46 0.00 39.38
CA GLY A 360 5.72 0.41 40.00
C GLY A 360 6.52 1.47 39.23
N LEU A 361 5.90 2.13 38.24
CA LEU A 361 6.53 3.21 37.47
C LEU A 361 6.21 4.58 38.11
N PRO A 362 7.13 5.57 38.03
CA PRO A 362 6.84 6.92 38.50
C PRO A 362 5.74 7.56 37.65
N LYS A 363 5.00 8.50 38.24
CA LYS A 363 3.94 9.20 37.53
C LYS A 363 4.49 9.81 36.23
N TYR A 364 3.76 9.58 35.14
CA TYR A 364 4.03 10.21 33.84
C TYR A 364 5.37 9.82 33.21
N LEU A 365 5.99 8.75 33.71
CA LEU A 365 7.33 8.29 33.31
C LEU A 365 8.42 9.35 33.51
N SER A 366 8.30 10.16 34.56
CA SER A 366 9.32 11.15 34.93
C SER A 366 10.03 10.78 36.22
N PRO A 367 11.37 10.81 36.25
CA PRO A 367 12.12 10.63 37.49
C PRO A 367 12.01 11.83 38.45
N VAL A 368 11.60 13.01 37.95
CA VAL A 368 11.45 14.25 38.75
C VAL A 368 10.17 14.23 39.60
N GLY A 369 9.17 13.42 39.23
CA GLY A 369 7.91 13.32 39.97
C GLY A 369 6.98 14.52 39.74
N GLY A 370 6.29 14.98 40.80
CA GLY A 370 5.11 15.85 40.69
C GLY A 370 5.31 17.23 40.05
N ALA A 371 6.56 17.71 39.92
CA ALA A 371 6.87 18.96 39.23
C ALA A 371 7.02 18.81 37.70
N SER A 372 7.13 17.57 37.20
CA SER A 372 7.35 17.27 35.78
C SER A 372 6.06 16.80 35.09
N ALA A 373 5.84 17.30 33.89
CA ALA A 373 4.76 16.87 33.02
C ALA A 373 5.04 15.52 32.34
N GLY A 374 6.31 15.16 32.17
CA GLY A 374 6.74 13.88 31.61
C GLY A 374 6.07 13.59 30.26
N PHE A 375 5.49 12.41 30.12
CA PHE A 375 4.81 11.97 28.90
C PHE A 375 3.32 12.35 28.82
N VAL A 376 2.74 12.97 29.85
CA VAL A 376 1.30 13.30 29.86
C VAL A 376 0.88 14.20 28.70
N PRO A 377 1.62 15.27 28.34
CA PRO A 377 1.24 16.10 27.20
C PRO A 377 1.09 15.31 25.89
N LEU A 378 1.92 14.27 25.67
CA LEU A 378 1.82 13.41 24.48
C LEU A 378 0.53 12.59 24.43
N GLN A 379 -0.17 12.36 25.55
CA GLN A 379 -1.48 11.68 25.54
C GLN A 379 -2.51 12.45 24.70
N LYS A 380 -2.42 13.79 24.67
CA LYS A 380 -3.27 14.63 23.82
C LYS A 380 -2.97 14.37 22.33
N THR A 381 -1.68 14.31 21.98
CA THR A 381 -1.24 14.01 20.61
C THR A 381 -1.64 12.60 20.18
N VAL A 382 -1.45 11.59 21.04
CA VAL A 382 -1.93 10.21 20.82
C VAL A 382 -3.43 10.19 20.53
N THR A 383 -4.22 10.93 21.33
CA THR A 383 -5.67 11.02 21.15
C THR A 383 -6.04 11.67 19.82
N ALA A 384 -5.36 12.75 19.43
CA ALA A 384 -5.59 13.43 18.15
C ALA A 384 -5.26 12.53 16.95
N VAL A 385 -4.12 11.82 17.00
CA VAL A 385 -3.72 10.87 15.95
C VAL A 385 -4.71 9.71 15.84
N LEU A 386 -5.14 9.14 16.98
CA LEU A 386 -6.15 8.08 16.97
C LEU A 386 -7.50 8.55 16.41
N ALA A 387 -7.92 9.78 16.72
CA ALA A 387 -9.14 10.35 16.17
C ALA A 387 -9.08 10.48 14.63
N ALA A 388 -7.93 10.90 14.09
CA ALA A 388 -7.71 10.96 12.65
C ALA A 388 -7.77 9.57 11.98
N ILE A 389 -7.17 8.54 12.60
CA ILE A 389 -7.28 7.15 12.11
C ILE A 389 -8.74 6.68 12.12
N ARG A 390 -9.46 6.92 13.22
CA ARG A 390 -10.89 6.53 13.33
C ARG A 390 -11.76 7.22 12.29
N HIS A 391 -11.53 8.50 12.01
CA HIS A 391 -12.26 9.23 10.98
C HIS A 391 -12.02 8.61 9.59
N LYS A 392 -10.77 8.26 9.27
CA LYS A 392 -10.41 7.61 8.00
C LYS A 392 -10.91 6.17 7.87
N ALA A 393 -11.20 5.50 8.98
CA ALA A 393 -11.75 4.15 8.99
C ALA A 393 -13.23 4.09 8.56
N ASN A 394 -13.92 5.23 8.41
CA ASN A 394 -15.28 5.26 7.86
C ASN A 394 -15.26 4.77 6.40
N PRO A 395 -16.17 3.86 6.00
CA PRO A 395 -16.18 3.32 4.64
C PRO A 395 -16.52 4.41 3.60
N VAL A 396 -15.87 4.34 2.44
CA VAL A 396 -16.09 5.26 1.31
C VAL A 396 -16.64 4.57 0.07
N MET A 397 -16.58 3.23 0.01
CA MET A 397 -16.98 2.48 -1.18
C MET A 397 -18.45 2.64 -1.59
N LEU A 398 -19.29 3.14 -0.68
CA LEU A 398 -20.72 3.37 -0.92
C LEU A 398 -21.01 4.77 -1.51
N ASP A 399 -20.00 5.64 -1.57
CA ASP A 399 -20.14 7.04 -1.97
C ASP A 399 -19.85 7.22 -3.47
N PHE A 400 -20.84 6.96 -4.32
CA PHE A 400 -20.76 7.22 -5.75
C PHE A 400 -22.06 7.77 -6.32
N LEU A 401 -21.96 8.39 -7.49
CA LEU A 401 -23.09 8.87 -8.28
C LEU A 401 -23.05 8.21 -9.66
N PRO A 402 -24.20 7.89 -10.27
CA PRO A 402 -24.23 7.50 -11.67
C PRO A 402 -23.62 8.57 -12.57
N VAL A 403 -22.72 8.16 -13.46
CA VAL A 403 -22.10 8.99 -14.49
C VAL A 403 -22.41 8.45 -15.88
N SER A 404 -21.96 9.14 -16.92
CA SER A 404 -22.15 8.70 -18.32
C SER A 404 -23.64 8.40 -18.64
N GLU A 405 -24.54 9.33 -18.28
CA GLU A 405 -26.00 9.20 -18.46
C GLU A 405 -26.63 7.98 -17.78
N GLY A 406 -26.00 7.48 -16.70
CA GLY A 406 -26.47 6.32 -15.95
C GLY A 406 -26.03 4.98 -16.54
N VAL A 407 -25.16 4.97 -17.56
CA VAL A 407 -24.50 3.73 -18.02
C VAL A 407 -23.48 3.26 -17.00
N GLU A 408 -22.76 4.19 -16.37
CA GLU A 408 -21.83 3.91 -15.27
C GLU A 408 -22.54 4.25 -13.95
N ASP A 409 -23.46 3.39 -13.54
CA ASP A 409 -24.35 3.58 -12.38
C ASP A 409 -23.81 2.99 -11.06
N HIS A 410 -22.61 2.40 -11.07
CA HIS A 410 -22.00 1.79 -9.90
C HIS A 410 -20.46 1.95 -9.88
N ALA A 411 -19.88 2.20 -8.71
CA ALA A 411 -18.44 2.36 -8.52
C ALA A 411 -17.99 1.84 -7.14
N THR A 412 -16.68 1.85 -6.87
CA THR A 412 -16.13 1.22 -5.64
C THR A 412 -15.35 2.17 -4.74
N GLN A 413 -15.00 3.35 -5.23
CA GLN A 413 -14.07 4.28 -4.58
C GLN A 413 -12.74 3.61 -4.18
N THR A 414 -12.31 2.57 -4.89
CA THR A 414 -11.06 1.83 -4.58
C THR A 414 -9.85 2.74 -4.40
N PRO A 415 -9.59 3.76 -5.26
CA PRO A 415 -8.45 4.66 -5.07
C PRO A 415 -8.48 5.38 -3.73
N LEU A 416 -9.66 5.85 -3.31
CA LEU A 416 -9.84 6.54 -2.03
C LEU A 416 -9.72 5.60 -0.84
N ALA A 417 -10.26 4.37 -0.95
CA ALA A 417 -10.11 3.33 0.07
C ALA A 417 -8.64 2.94 0.29
N VAL A 418 -7.86 2.82 -0.79
CA VAL A 418 -6.42 2.56 -0.73
C VAL A 418 -5.66 3.77 -0.16
N ALA A 419 -5.93 4.97 -0.66
CA ALA A 419 -5.25 6.19 -0.23
C ALA A 419 -5.46 6.47 1.27
N LYS A 420 -6.70 6.38 1.76
CA LYS A 420 -6.99 6.59 3.18
C LYS A 420 -6.32 5.52 4.04
N CYS A 421 -6.24 4.27 3.57
CA CYS A 421 -5.55 3.18 4.27
C CYS A 421 -4.05 3.46 4.39
N ALA A 422 -3.40 3.93 3.31
CA ALA A 422 -2.00 4.33 3.34
C ALA A 422 -1.73 5.46 4.37
N GLU A 423 -2.62 6.45 4.43
CA GLU A 423 -2.54 7.51 5.45
C GLU A 423 -2.73 6.97 6.88
N MET A 424 -3.66 6.02 7.08
CA MET A 424 -3.87 5.37 8.37
C MET A 424 -2.62 4.60 8.82
N ILE A 425 -1.90 3.94 7.92
CA ILE A 425 -0.63 3.26 8.23
C ILE A 425 0.43 4.26 8.70
N ALA A 426 0.54 5.42 8.04
CA ALA A 426 1.49 6.46 8.41
C ALA A 426 1.20 7.03 9.82
N LEU A 427 -0.08 7.26 10.13
CA LEU A 427 -0.55 7.69 11.45
C LEU A 427 -0.37 6.58 12.51
N TRP A 428 -0.60 5.32 12.16
CA TRP A 428 -0.41 4.20 13.07
C TRP A 428 1.06 4.03 13.44
N ARG A 429 2.00 4.14 12.48
CA ARG A 429 3.45 4.18 12.77
C ARG A 429 3.84 5.27 13.76
N ARG A 430 3.14 6.41 13.74
CA ARG A 430 3.34 7.49 14.73
C ARG A 430 2.88 7.08 16.12
N LEU A 431 1.79 6.34 16.26
CA LEU A 431 1.38 5.74 17.53
C LEU A 431 2.38 4.69 18.02
N ILE A 432 2.92 3.87 17.11
CA ILE A 432 3.99 2.91 17.42
C ILE A 432 5.22 3.64 17.96
N ALA A 433 5.62 4.76 17.35
CA ALA A 433 6.73 5.58 17.82
C ALA A 433 6.49 6.08 19.26
N PHE A 434 5.29 6.60 19.55
CA PHE A 434 4.94 7.02 20.90
C PHE A 434 5.01 5.86 21.91
N GLU A 435 4.48 4.69 21.54
CA GLU A 435 4.52 3.48 22.37
C GLU A 435 5.96 3.04 22.66
N LEU A 436 6.82 2.96 21.64
CA LEU A 436 8.24 2.62 21.78
C LEU A 436 8.98 3.60 22.69
N MET A 437 8.76 4.91 22.54
CA MET A 437 9.37 5.93 23.40
C MET A 437 8.96 5.75 24.87
N ALA A 438 7.67 5.56 25.13
CA ALA A 438 7.16 5.37 26.48
C ALA A 438 7.64 4.04 27.08
N ALA A 439 7.66 2.97 26.29
CA ALA A 439 8.14 1.67 26.75
C ALA A 439 9.65 1.71 27.07
N ALA A 440 10.47 2.33 26.22
CA ALA A 440 11.90 2.51 26.49
C ALA A 440 12.16 3.36 27.73
N GLN A 441 11.38 4.43 27.94
CA GLN A 441 11.47 5.22 29.16
C GLN A 441 11.07 4.41 30.39
N ALA A 442 10.01 3.62 30.32
CA ALA A 442 9.58 2.76 31.41
C ALA A 442 10.60 1.67 31.75
N VAL A 443 11.35 1.15 30.76
CA VAL A 443 12.49 0.27 31.00
C VAL A 443 13.59 1.00 31.79
N ASP A 444 14.01 2.20 31.35
CA ASP A 444 15.10 2.94 32.00
C ASP A 444 14.81 3.27 33.47
N LEU A 445 13.54 3.48 33.79
CA LEU A 445 13.09 3.83 35.15
C LEU A 445 12.98 2.61 36.07
N ARG A 446 13.24 1.39 35.57
CA ARG A 446 13.22 0.17 36.38
C ARG A 446 14.64 -0.28 36.71
N GLU A 447 15.00 -0.12 37.97
CA GLU A 447 16.24 -0.66 38.49
C GLU A 447 16.26 -2.20 38.42
N GLY A 448 17.39 -2.76 37.97
CA GLY A 448 17.61 -4.21 37.91
C GLY A 448 16.84 -4.97 36.82
N LEU A 449 16.07 -4.28 35.97
CA LEU A 449 15.42 -4.92 34.84
C LEU A 449 16.46 -5.32 33.78
N THR A 450 16.61 -6.62 33.57
CA THR A 450 17.33 -7.15 32.41
C THR A 450 16.29 -7.44 31.33
N LEU A 451 16.50 -6.98 30.08
CA LEU A 451 15.61 -7.27 28.94
C LEU A 451 15.98 -8.58 28.25
N ALA A 452 15.04 -9.19 27.53
CA ALA A 452 15.36 -10.26 26.59
C ALA A 452 16.30 -9.72 25.48
N PRO A 453 17.11 -10.57 24.81
CA PRO A 453 18.07 -10.08 23.82
C PRO A 453 17.43 -9.23 22.70
N ALA A 454 16.28 -9.64 22.17
CA ALA A 454 15.60 -8.92 21.09
C ALA A 454 15.01 -7.58 21.55
N THR A 455 14.31 -7.54 22.67
CA THR A 455 13.77 -6.30 23.27
C THR A 455 14.88 -5.37 23.76
N GLY A 456 16.03 -5.90 24.20
CA GLY A 456 17.23 -5.13 24.48
C GLY A 456 17.78 -4.43 23.23
N ALA A 457 17.83 -5.13 22.09
CA ALA A 457 18.21 -4.52 20.81
C ALA A 457 17.20 -3.45 20.35
N ILE A 458 15.90 -3.69 20.54
CA ILE A 458 14.83 -2.71 20.26
C ILE A 458 15.00 -1.46 21.13
N HIS A 459 15.20 -1.63 22.44
CA HIS A 459 15.43 -0.54 23.38
C HIS A 459 16.66 0.30 23.00
N ALA A 460 17.79 -0.37 22.72
CA ALA A 460 19.00 0.30 22.28
C ALA A 460 18.78 1.11 20.99
N ALA A 461 18.04 0.55 20.01
CA ALA A 461 17.68 1.26 18.78
C ALA A 461 16.74 2.45 19.02
N VAL A 462 15.84 2.41 20.02
CA VAL A 462 15.09 3.63 20.41
C VAL A 462 16.06 4.68 20.96
N ARG A 463 17.03 4.27 21.79
CA ARG A 463 17.96 5.18 22.47
C ARG A 463 18.97 5.86 21.54
N THR A 464 19.21 5.34 20.33
CA THR A 464 20.01 6.05 19.31
C THR A 464 19.28 7.27 18.73
N HIS A 465 17.96 7.35 18.87
CA HIS A 465 17.14 8.44 18.31
C HIS A 465 16.44 9.28 19.38
N VAL A 466 16.14 8.68 20.53
CA VAL A 466 15.39 9.31 21.62
C VAL A 466 16.15 9.13 22.92
N PRO A 467 16.77 10.19 23.47
CA PRO A 467 17.46 10.09 24.75
C PRO A 467 16.47 9.80 25.90
N THR A 468 16.95 9.29 27.03
CA THR A 468 16.17 9.13 28.26
C THR A 468 15.62 10.47 28.71
N LEU A 469 14.40 10.50 29.25
CA LEU A 469 13.81 11.70 29.83
C LEU A 469 14.22 11.83 31.31
N ASN A 470 15.17 12.72 31.58
CA ASN A 470 15.62 13.03 32.95
C ASN A 470 14.89 14.26 33.52
N GLU A 471 14.64 15.26 32.68
CA GLU A 471 13.89 16.48 33.00
C GLU A 471 12.99 16.81 31.81
N ASP A 472 11.94 17.63 32.04
CA ASP A 472 11.00 17.99 31.00
C ASP A 472 11.68 18.65 29.79
N ARG A 473 11.32 18.18 28.60
CA ARG A 473 11.71 18.77 27.32
C ARG A 473 10.63 18.50 26.27
N PRO A 474 10.65 19.20 25.12
CA PRO A 474 9.75 18.88 24.03
C PRO A 474 9.96 17.44 23.54
N LEU A 475 8.97 16.56 23.75
CA LEU A 475 9.00 15.17 23.28
C LEU A 475 8.51 15.01 21.83
N GLY A 476 7.79 16.00 21.29
CA GLY A 476 7.29 15.99 19.91
C GLY A 476 8.41 15.75 18.88
N PRO A 477 9.50 16.54 18.89
CA PRO A 477 10.63 16.34 17.98
C PRO A 477 11.27 14.95 18.08
N ASN A 478 11.33 14.37 19.29
CA ASN A 478 11.84 13.01 19.46
C ASN A 478 10.90 11.96 18.83
N ALA A 479 9.59 12.17 18.93
CA ALA A 479 8.61 11.30 18.30
C ALA A 479 8.63 11.39 16.77
N ASP A 480 8.82 12.59 16.22
CA ASP A 480 9.01 12.77 14.78
C ASP A 480 10.28 12.08 14.28
N ALA A 481 11.38 12.19 15.00
CA ALA A 481 12.63 11.51 14.66
C ALA A 481 12.46 9.98 14.63
N LEU A 482 11.80 9.40 15.64
CA LEU A 482 11.55 7.96 15.67
C LEU A 482 10.54 7.53 14.59
N HIS A 483 9.49 8.31 14.35
CA HIS A 483 8.53 8.06 13.28
C HIS A 483 9.19 8.03 11.89
N ALA A 484 10.11 8.97 11.61
CA ALA A 484 10.84 9.00 10.34
C ALA A 484 11.68 7.72 10.13
N VAL A 485 12.41 7.27 11.16
CA VAL A 485 13.22 6.04 11.09
C VAL A 485 12.35 4.79 10.88
N LEU A 486 11.16 4.75 11.51
CA LEU A 486 10.17 3.69 11.30
C LEU A 486 9.59 3.71 9.88
N ALA A 487 9.44 4.88 9.26
CA ALA A 487 8.88 5.03 7.93
C ALA A 487 9.88 4.71 6.80
N ASP A 488 11.16 5.03 6.99
CA ASP A 488 12.18 4.96 5.93
C ASP A 488 12.83 3.57 5.76
N GLY A 489 12.38 2.56 6.49
CA GLY A 489 12.88 1.17 6.38
C GLY A 489 14.25 0.93 7.02
N TYR A 490 14.83 1.94 7.68
CA TYR A 490 16.08 1.84 8.46
C TYR A 490 15.89 1.22 9.84
N TRP A 491 14.65 1.16 10.33
CA TRP A 491 14.33 0.47 11.57
C TRP A 491 14.55 -1.04 11.44
N ARG A 492 15.74 -1.50 11.83
CA ARG A 492 16.15 -2.90 11.88
C ARG A 492 16.93 -3.16 13.16
N PRO A 493 16.27 -3.21 14.33
CA PRO A 493 16.92 -3.75 15.51
C PRO A 493 17.41 -5.16 15.16
N ALA A 494 18.57 -5.59 15.67
CA ALA A 494 19.20 -6.87 15.36
C ALA A 494 18.38 -8.06 15.89
N VAL A 495 17.23 -8.30 15.25
CA VAL A 495 16.19 -9.24 15.61
C VAL A 495 15.89 -10.04 14.35
N HIS A 496 15.63 -11.34 14.50
CA HIS A 496 15.20 -12.17 13.37
C HIS A 496 13.95 -11.56 12.73
N GLN A 497 13.93 -11.41 11.40
CA GLN A 497 12.73 -10.94 10.70
C GLN A 497 11.59 -11.91 11.00
N ILE A 498 10.45 -11.35 11.41
CA ILE A 498 9.24 -12.13 11.62
C ILE A 498 8.65 -12.31 10.23
N LEU A 499 8.99 -13.41 9.56
CA LEU A 499 8.35 -13.79 8.31
C LEU A 499 6.86 -14.04 8.61
N LEU A 500 6.04 -13.03 8.34
CA LEU A 500 4.60 -13.17 8.24
C LEU A 500 4.31 -13.71 6.84
N VAL A 501 3.46 -14.73 6.80
CA VAL A 501 3.27 -15.69 5.70
C VAL A 501 2.89 -15.00 4.39
#